data_AF-A0A0U2UED1-F1
#
_entry.id   AF-A0A0U2UED1-F1
#
_cell.length_a   1.000
_cell.length_b   1.000
_cell.length_c   1.000
_cell.angle_alpha   90.00
_cell.angle_beta   90.00
_cell.angle_gamma   90.00
#
_symmetry.space_group_name_H-M   'P 1'
#
loop_
_entity.id
_entity.type
_entity.pdbx_description
1 polymer ?
#
loop_
_entity_poly.entity_id
_entity_poly.type
_entity_poly.pdbx_seq_one_letter_code
_entity_poly.pdbx_strand_id
1 'polypeptide(L)'
;MVETKNPTLPPGLDGEVRYRLLLTIDEIFWLDIPQQIQISVEWWGQDGQEVRTFTPVDVKNFTKSKIGVVHFVQYDIKTSLSKFESYLKDAKPLKLDVLSPEGIPIGFSLIQNLESFLDSSEGFEGYYPIICLNTRETIANIRVHMKIEPADEPPLHQPIKPRVTLAS
;
A
#
# COMPACT_ATOMS: atom_id res chain seq x y z
N MET A 1 13.56 1.24 22.94
CA MET A 1 12.35 0.87 22.17
C MET A 1 12.61 1.39 20.77
N VAL A 2 12.72 0.51 19.78
CA VAL A 2 12.94 0.96 18.40
C VAL A 2 11.59 1.45 17.91
N GLU A 3 11.42 2.77 17.88
CA GLU A 3 10.27 3.40 17.26
C GLU A 3 10.36 3.10 15.76
N THR A 4 9.55 2.15 15.28
CA THR A 4 9.45 1.87 13.85
C THR A 4 8.82 3.08 13.19
N LYS A 5 9.65 4.04 12.79
CA LYS A 5 9.23 5.27 12.12
C LYS A 5 8.62 4.88 10.77
N ASN A 6 7.38 5.27 10.53
CA ASN A 6 6.78 5.09 9.21
C ASN A 6 7.49 6.03 8.22
N PRO A 7 7.63 5.61 6.94
CA PRO A 7 8.07 6.52 5.89
C PRO A 7 7.07 7.68 5.77
N THR A 8 7.55 8.86 5.40
CA THR A 8 6.70 10.04 5.25
C THR A 8 6.26 10.23 3.82
N LEU A 9 5.04 10.72 3.60
CA LEU A 9 4.60 11.23 2.31
C LEU A 9 4.07 12.67 2.45
N PRO A 10 4.53 13.63 1.63
CA PRO A 10 5.68 13.54 0.72
C PRO A 10 6.99 13.08 1.39
N PRO A 11 7.93 12.46 0.66
CA PRO A 11 9.19 11.97 1.21
C PRO A 11 10.04 13.06 1.86
N GLY A 12 10.84 12.68 2.87
CA GLY A 12 11.81 13.57 3.51
C GLY A 12 11.25 14.71 4.36
N LEU A 13 9.96 14.66 4.73
CA LEU A 13 9.35 15.71 5.53
C LEU A 13 9.54 15.50 7.04
N ASP A 14 9.86 16.58 7.73
CA ASP A 14 9.90 16.66 9.19
C ASP A 14 8.71 17.42 9.76
N GLY A 15 8.41 17.18 11.03
CA GLY A 15 7.25 17.72 11.74
C GLY A 15 6.31 16.66 12.31
N GLU A 16 5.21 17.13 12.89
CA GLU A 16 4.16 16.27 13.47
C GLU A 16 3.35 15.55 12.40
N VAL A 17 3.00 14.30 12.69
CA VAL A 17 2.13 13.49 11.83
C VAL A 17 0.70 14.01 11.99
N ARG A 18 0.08 14.40 10.88
CA ARG A 18 -1.30 14.90 10.85
C ARG A 18 -2.28 13.83 10.36
N TYR A 19 -1.85 13.05 9.38
CA TYR A 19 -2.63 11.95 8.82
C TYR A 19 -1.72 10.75 8.57
N ARG A 20 -2.33 9.59 8.30
CA ARG A 20 -1.68 8.37 7.86
C ARG A 20 -2.35 7.89 6.59
N LEU A 21 -1.55 7.57 5.58
CA LEU A 21 -2.01 6.85 4.40
C LEU A 21 -1.77 5.36 4.62
N LEU A 22 -2.84 4.57 4.58
CA LEU A 22 -2.77 3.12 4.48
C LEU A 22 -2.81 2.72 3.00
N LEU A 23 -1.76 2.08 2.51
CA LEU A 23 -1.69 1.47 1.18
C LEU A 23 -1.71 -0.05 1.33
N THR A 24 -2.72 -0.70 0.74
CA THR A 24 -2.90 -2.14 0.75
C THR A 24 -2.79 -2.69 -0.67
N ILE A 25 -1.94 -3.71 -0.84
CA ILE A 25 -1.74 -4.48 -2.06
C ILE A 25 -1.66 -5.95 -1.64
N ASP A 26 -2.80 -6.59 -1.57
CA ASP A 26 -2.99 -7.88 -0.90
C ASP A 26 -3.52 -8.98 -1.81
N GLU A 27 -4.12 -8.64 -2.95
CA GLU A 27 -4.72 -9.61 -3.88
C GLU A 27 -4.20 -9.47 -5.32
N ILE A 28 -4.02 -10.61 -5.98
CA ILE A 28 -3.73 -10.70 -7.41
C ILE A 28 -4.62 -11.74 -8.09
N PHE A 29 -5.09 -11.38 -9.29
CA PHE A 29 -5.93 -12.18 -10.16
C PHE A 29 -5.20 -12.47 -11.47
N TRP A 30 -4.62 -13.66 -11.60
CA TRP A 30 -3.96 -14.08 -12.85
C TRP A 30 -4.97 -14.30 -13.99
N LEU A 31 -4.65 -13.78 -15.17
CA LEU A 31 -5.37 -14.06 -16.41
C LEU A 31 -4.79 -15.26 -17.16
N ASP A 32 -3.49 -15.49 -16.99
CA ASP A 32 -2.74 -16.62 -17.54
C ASP A 32 -2.11 -17.47 -16.42
N ILE A 33 -0.99 -18.13 -16.68
CA ILE A 33 -0.28 -18.99 -15.73
C ILE A 33 0.14 -18.20 -14.47
N PRO A 34 -0.32 -18.63 -13.27
CA PRO A 34 0.09 -18.04 -12.02
C PRO A 34 1.60 -18.16 -11.77
N GLN A 35 2.17 -17.13 -11.17
CA GLN A 35 3.58 -17.08 -10.82
C GLN A 35 3.78 -16.35 -9.48
N GLN A 36 4.87 -16.66 -8.78
CA GLN A 36 5.24 -15.91 -7.58
C GLN A 36 5.81 -14.57 -7.99
N ILE A 37 5.34 -13.50 -7.34
CA ILE A 37 5.77 -12.13 -7.61
C ILE A 37 5.99 -11.35 -6.33
N GLN A 38 6.69 -10.24 -6.47
CA GLN A 38 6.77 -9.15 -5.52
C GLN A 38 6.34 -7.86 -6.21
N ILE A 39 5.69 -6.97 -5.49
CA ILE A 39 5.28 -5.66 -6.01
C ILE A 39 6.06 -4.58 -5.28
N SER A 40 6.86 -3.82 -6.02
CA SER A 40 7.64 -2.71 -5.53
C SER A 40 6.89 -1.40 -5.77
N VAL A 41 6.83 -0.56 -4.73
CA VAL A 41 6.21 0.76 -4.77
C VAL A 41 7.25 1.82 -4.40
N GLU A 42 7.43 2.75 -5.33
CA GLU A 42 8.31 3.91 -5.19
C GLU A 42 7.50 5.17 -5.43
N TRP A 43 7.41 6.01 -4.40
CA TRP A 43 6.73 7.29 -4.49
C TRP A 43 7.63 8.35 -5.13
N TRP A 44 7.03 9.37 -5.75
CA TRP A 44 7.79 10.45 -6.34
C TRP A 44 8.63 11.18 -5.28
N GLY A 45 9.92 11.36 -5.57
CA GLY A 45 10.88 12.00 -4.66
C GLY A 45 11.39 11.11 -3.54
N GLN A 46 11.04 9.82 -3.54
CA GLN A 46 11.51 8.85 -2.55
C GLN A 46 12.93 8.37 -2.88
N ASP A 47 13.72 8.04 -1.86
CA ASP A 47 14.99 7.33 -2.04
C ASP A 47 14.71 5.83 -2.29
N GLY A 48 15.48 5.20 -3.17
CA GLY A 48 15.43 3.76 -3.43
C GLY A 48 15.54 2.89 -2.17
N GLN A 49 16.17 3.40 -1.10
CA GLN A 49 16.25 2.71 0.20
C GLN A 49 14.91 2.64 0.96
N GLU A 50 13.96 3.52 0.68
CA GLU A 50 12.66 3.58 1.35
C GLU A 50 11.56 2.79 0.61
N VAL A 51 11.92 2.19 -0.53
CA VAL A 51 11.02 1.43 -1.41
C VAL A 51 10.36 0.29 -0.65
N ARG A 52 9.06 0.12 -0.88
CA ARG A 52 8.23 -0.85 -0.16
C ARG A 52 7.84 -1.98 -1.09
N THR A 53 8.00 -3.20 -0.60
CA THR A 53 7.69 -4.41 -1.35
C THR A 53 6.51 -5.14 -0.72
N PHE A 54 5.56 -5.56 -1.54
CA PHE A 54 4.36 -6.30 -1.18
C PHE A 54 4.40 -7.69 -1.81
N THR A 55 3.70 -8.66 -1.22
CA THR A 55 3.52 -9.99 -1.82
C THR A 55 2.03 -10.33 -1.78
N PRO A 56 1.25 -9.97 -2.83
CA PRO A 56 -0.18 -10.23 -2.85
C PRO A 56 -0.46 -11.73 -2.96
N VAL A 57 -1.64 -12.13 -2.51
CA VAL A 57 -2.14 -13.50 -2.54
C VAL A 57 -2.86 -13.76 -3.84
N ASP A 58 -2.53 -14.87 -4.50
CA ASP A 58 -3.34 -15.39 -5.60
C ASP A 58 -4.67 -15.89 -5.05
N VAL A 59 -5.72 -15.12 -5.32
CA VAL A 59 -7.10 -15.39 -4.92
C VAL A 59 -7.71 -16.60 -5.62
N LYS A 60 -7.25 -16.96 -6.83
CA LYS A 60 -7.75 -18.13 -7.57
C LYS A 60 -7.12 -19.42 -7.05
N ASN A 61 -5.83 -19.37 -6.73
CA ASN A 61 -5.06 -20.54 -6.29
C ASN A 61 -4.61 -20.38 -4.85
N PHE A 62 -5.58 -20.15 -3.95
CA PHE A 62 -5.40 -19.86 -2.52
C PHE A 62 -4.22 -20.63 -1.90
N THR A 63 -3.04 -20.05 -2.01
CA THR A 63 -1.80 -20.60 -1.48
C THR A 63 -1.55 -19.80 -0.23
N LYS A 64 -1.61 -20.44 0.93
CA LYS A 64 -1.46 -19.76 2.23
C LYS A 64 -0.26 -18.82 2.18
N SER A 65 -0.49 -17.54 2.46
CA SER A 65 0.57 -16.55 2.59
C SER A 65 1.62 -17.08 3.55
N LYS A 66 2.89 -17.01 3.15
CA LYS A 66 3.99 -17.35 4.05
C LYS A 66 4.03 -16.32 5.20
N ILE A 67 4.44 -16.77 6.38
CA ILE A 67 4.63 -15.89 7.53
C ILE A 67 5.69 -14.83 7.15
N GLY A 68 5.39 -13.55 7.42
CA GLY A 68 6.29 -12.43 7.12
C GLY A 68 6.01 -11.68 5.81
N VAL A 69 4.92 -12.01 5.11
CA VAL A 69 4.47 -11.27 3.93
C VAL A 69 3.87 -9.91 4.31
N VAL A 70 4.27 -8.87 3.57
CA VAL A 70 3.71 -7.52 3.69
C VAL A 70 2.57 -7.36 2.69
N HIS A 71 1.38 -7.07 3.21
CA HIS A 71 0.16 -6.81 2.42
C HIS A 71 -0.28 -5.34 2.47
N PHE A 72 0.17 -4.60 3.48
CA PHE A 72 -0.12 -3.18 3.63
C PHE A 72 1.10 -2.45 4.20
N VAL A 73 1.18 -1.16 3.91
CA VAL A 73 2.17 -0.24 4.48
C VAL A 73 1.46 1.06 4.87
N GLN A 74 1.88 1.63 5.99
CA GLN A 74 1.43 2.92 6.46
C GLN A 74 2.49 3.99 6.19
N TYR A 75 2.06 5.16 5.70
CA TYR A 75 2.88 6.33 5.49
C TYR A 75 2.39 7.50 6.35
N ASP A 76 3.31 8.19 7.00
CA ASP A 76 3.00 9.37 7.81
C ASP A 76 2.88 10.61 6.92
N ILE A 77 1.76 11.32 7.02
CA ILE A 77 1.50 12.57 6.30
C ILE A 77 1.65 13.73 7.28
N LYS A 78 2.65 14.57 7.04
CA LYS A 78 2.99 15.71 7.92
C LYS A 78 2.51 17.05 7.39
N THR A 79 2.02 17.09 6.15
CA THR A 79 1.50 18.31 5.52
C THR A 79 0.01 18.51 5.80
N SER A 80 -0.55 19.64 5.38
CA SER A 80 -2.00 19.76 5.21
C SER A 80 -2.49 18.85 4.09
N LEU A 81 -3.78 18.47 4.12
CA LEU A 81 -4.42 17.71 3.04
C LEU A 81 -4.30 18.41 1.69
N SER A 82 -4.46 19.73 1.63
CA SER A 82 -4.32 20.50 0.38
C SER A 82 -2.93 20.40 -0.27
N LYS A 83 -1.87 20.40 0.55
CA LYS A 83 -0.50 20.22 0.07
C LYS A 83 -0.25 18.78 -0.35
N PHE A 84 -0.83 17.83 0.38
CA PHE A 84 -0.73 16.42 0.04
C PHE A 84 -1.46 16.08 -1.26
N GLU A 85 -2.68 16.61 -1.46
CA GLU A 85 -3.42 16.51 -2.70
C GLU A 85 -2.64 17.08 -3.89
N SER A 86 -1.99 18.24 -3.70
CA SER A 86 -1.12 18.83 -4.74
C SER A 86 0.03 17.89 -5.09
N TYR A 87 0.67 17.28 -4.08
CA TYR A 87 1.70 16.26 -4.29
C TYR A 87 1.17 15.05 -5.08
N LEU A 88 0.00 14.51 -4.74
CA LEU A 88 -0.59 13.36 -5.44
C LEU A 88 -0.92 13.67 -6.90
N LYS A 89 -1.36 14.90 -7.19
CA LYS A 89 -1.64 15.38 -8.55
C LYS A 89 -0.37 15.48 -9.39
N ASP A 90 0.76 15.82 -8.78
CA ASP A 90 2.06 15.91 -9.47
C ASP A 90 2.75 14.53 -9.58
N ALA A 91 2.54 13.65 -8.59
CA ALA A 91 3.14 12.32 -8.50
C ALA A 91 2.45 11.23 -9.36
N LYS A 92 1.56 11.61 -10.28
CA LYS A 92 0.78 10.64 -11.09
C LYS A 92 1.41 10.35 -12.46
N PRO A 93 1.30 9.10 -12.96
CA PRO A 93 0.74 7.93 -12.28
C PRO A 93 1.71 7.33 -11.25
N LEU A 94 1.18 6.71 -10.19
CA LEU A 94 1.99 5.86 -9.32
C LEU A 94 2.28 4.56 -10.08
N LYS A 95 3.55 4.29 -10.34
CA LYS A 95 4.00 3.06 -10.98
C LYS A 95 4.28 2.00 -9.92
N LEU A 96 3.68 0.83 -10.09
CA LEU A 96 3.99 -0.36 -9.31
C LEU A 96 4.82 -1.30 -10.18
N ASP A 97 6.04 -1.62 -9.76
CA ASP A 97 6.91 -2.56 -10.47
C ASP A 97 6.65 -3.98 -9.98
N VAL A 98 6.43 -4.90 -10.92
CA VAL A 98 6.18 -6.31 -10.64
C VAL A 98 7.47 -7.09 -10.91
N LEU A 99 7.99 -7.70 -9.86
CA LEU A 99 9.28 -8.37 -9.83
C LEU A 99 9.09 -9.87 -9.58
N SER A 100 10.02 -10.69 -10.06
CA SER A 100 10.18 -12.07 -9.61
C SER A 100 10.74 -12.11 -8.18
N PRO A 101 10.71 -13.26 -7.48
CA PRO A 101 11.35 -13.40 -6.18
C PRO A 101 12.86 -13.11 -6.19
N GLU A 102 13.50 -13.21 -7.36
CA GLU A 102 14.91 -12.89 -7.60
C GLU A 102 15.14 -11.40 -7.93
N GLY A 103 14.09 -10.57 -7.92
CA GLY A 103 14.15 -9.14 -8.22
C GLY A 103 14.18 -8.80 -9.71
N ILE A 104 13.84 -9.76 -10.58
CA ILE A 104 13.84 -9.54 -12.04
C ILE A 104 12.52 -8.87 -12.45
N PRO A 105 12.54 -7.74 -13.18
CA PRO A 105 11.31 -7.11 -13.67
C PRO A 105 10.51 -8.00 -14.62
N ILE A 106 9.23 -8.15 -14.31
CA ILE A 106 8.26 -8.94 -15.10
C ILE A 106 7.29 -8.01 -15.81
N GLY A 107 6.79 -7.01 -15.09
CA GLY A 107 5.68 -6.19 -15.51
C GLY A 107 5.57 -4.94 -14.67
N PHE A 108 4.55 -4.14 -14.96
CA PHE A 108 4.21 -2.98 -14.15
C PHE A 108 2.71 -2.73 -14.16
N SER A 109 2.24 -1.97 -13.18
CA SER A 109 0.90 -1.41 -13.15
C SER A 109 0.97 0.09 -12.93
N LEU A 110 0.00 0.83 -13.47
CA LEU A 110 -0.08 2.29 -13.35
C LEU A 110 -1.38 2.67 -12.66
N ILE A 111 -1.26 3.32 -11.52
CA ILE A 111 -2.39 3.89 -10.79
C ILE A 111 -2.52 5.36 -11.14
N GLN A 112 -3.66 5.71 -11.72
CA GLN A 112 -4.00 7.09 -12.06
C GLN A 112 -4.95 7.69 -11.03
N ASN A 113 -5.04 9.01 -11.03
CA ASN A 113 -5.97 9.78 -10.19
C ASN A 113 -5.82 9.46 -8.69
N LEU A 114 -4.57 9.45 -8.20
CA LEU A 114 -4.26 9.15 -6.80
C LEU A 114 -5.01 10.08 -5.84
N GLU A 115 -5.24 11.33 -6.23
CA GLU A 115 -5.97 12.30 -5.42
C GLU A 115 -7.39 11.87 -5.06
N SER A 116 -8.02 11.00 -5.85
CA SER A 116 -9.43 10.62 -5.68
C SER A 116 -9.73 9.86 -4.39
N PHE A 117 -8.73 9.27 -3.71
CA PHE A 117 -8.97 8.64 -2.41
C PHE A 117 -9.24 9.65 -1.29
N LEU A 118 -8.88 10.93 -1.48
CA LEU A 118 -9.11 11.98 -0.49
C LEU A 118 -10.58 12.40 -0.41
N ASP A 119 -11.39 12.07 -1.42
CA ASP A 119 -12.80 12.46 -1.53
C ASP A 119 -13.73 11.58 -0.67
N SER A 120 -13.24 10.45 -0.16
CA SER A 120 -14.02 9.43 0.57
C SER A 120 -13.31 8.99 1.84
N SER A 121 -14.05 8.92 2.96
CA SER A 121 -13.52 8.39 4.23
C SER A 121 -13.18 6.90 4.16
N GLU A 122 -13.85 6.14 3.29
CA GLU A 122 -13.57 4.73 3.06
C GLU A 122 -12.32 4.51 2.18
N GLY A 123 -11.77 5.60 1.65
CA GLY A 123 -10.69 5.58 0.69
C GLY A 123 -11.15 5.20 -0.72
N PHE A 124 -10.21 4.71 -1.51
CA PHE A 124 -10.42 4.23 -2.87
C PHE A 124 -9.89 2.80 -2.99
N GLU A 125 -10.66 1.95 -3.67
CA GLU A 125 -10.28 0.58 -4.02
C GLU A 125 -10.42 0.37 -5.53
N GLY A 126 -9.44 -0.32 -6.14
CA GLY A 126 -9.51 -0.67 -7.54
C GLY A 126 -8.67 -1.89 -7.92
N TYR A 127 -9.04 -2.48 -9.06
CA TYR A 127 -8.26 -3.51 -9.72
C TYR A 127 -7.51 -2.90 -10.90
N TYR A 128 -6.19 -3.07 -10.90
CA TYR A 128 -5.31 -2.49 -11.89
C TYR A 128 -4.60 -3.57 -12.70
N PRO A 129 -4.54 -3.43 -14.03
CA PRO A 129 -3.88 -4.43 -14.88
C PRO A 129 -2.37 -4.40 -14.65
N ILE A 130 -1.76 -5.59 -14.61
CA ILE A 130 -0.32 -5.77 -14.75
C ILE A 130 -0.03 -5.99 -16.22
N ILE A 131 0.77 -5.11 -16.81
CA ILE A 131 1.26 -5.21 -18.18
C ILE A 131 2.63 -5.89 -18.16
N CYS A 132 2.75 -7.01 -18.88
CA CYS A 132 4.02 -7.72 -19.03
C CYS A 132 5.00 -6.88 -19.86
N LEU A 133 6.25 -6.76 -19.40
CA LEU A 133 7.29 -5.99 -20.10
C LEU A 133 7.62 -6.60 -21.47
N ASN A 134 7.61 -7.93 -21.56
CA ASN A 134 8.04 -8.65 -22.76
C ASN A 134 6.93 -8.72 -23.83
N THR A 135 5.71 -9.07 -23.42
CA THR A 135 4.59 -9.28 -24.37
C THR A 135 3.72 -8.04 -24.54
N ARG A 136 3.77 -7.08 -23.60
CA ARG A 136 2.87 -5.90 -23.51
C ARG A 136 1.39 -6.25 -23.34
N GLU A 137 1.11 -7.51 -23.00
CA GLU A 137 -0.24 -7.98 -22.70
C GLU A 137 -0.52 -7.89 -21.20
N THR A 138 -1.80 -7.81 -20.87
CA THR A 138 -2.24 -7.88 -19.47
C THR A 138 -2.15 -9.34 -19.01
N ILE A 139 -1.36 -9.59 -17.97
CA ILE A 139 -1.14 -10.95 -17.43
C ILE A 139 -1.90 -11.21 -16.13
N ALA A 140 -2.26 -10.15 -15.41
CA ALA A 140 -2.99 -10.21 -14.15
C ALA A 140 -3.66 -8.88 -13.84
N ASN A 141 -4.54 -8.86 -12.83
CA ASN A 141 -5.02 -7.66 -12.18
C ASN A 141 -4.66 -7.69 -10.70
N ILE A 142 -4.25 -6.56 -10.13
CA ILE A 142 -3.92 -6.42 -8.72
C ILE A 142 -4.91 -5.52 -8.01
N ARG A 143 -5.28 -5.90 -6.79
CA ARG A 143 -6.08 -5.05 -5.91
C ARG A 143 -5.17 -4.01 -5.27
N VAL A 144 -5.59 -2.76 -5.35
CA VAL A 144 -4.97 -1.67 -4.62
C VAL A 144 -6.06 -0.92 -3.87
N HIS A 145 -5.84 -0.77 -2.56
CA HIS A 145 -6.70 0.04 -1.69
C HIS A 145 -5.85 1.10 -0.99
N MET A 146 -6.35 2.34 -1.00
CA MET A 146 -5.72 3.48 -0.35
C MET A 146 -6.74 4.20 0.51
N LYS A 147 -6.38 4.44 1.78
CA LYS A 147 -7.23 5.16 2.74
C LYS A 147 -6.40 6.14 3.55
N ILE A 148 -6.93 7.33 3.79
CA ILE A 148 -6.32 8.32 4.68
C ILE A 148 -7.07 8.36 6.02
N GLU A 149 -6.32 8.39 7.11
CA GLU A 149 -6.84 8.44 8.48
C GLU A 149 -6.17 9.58 9.26
N PRO A 150 -6.89 10.30 10.14
CA PRO A 150 -6.28 11.24 11.06
C PRO A 150 -5.27 10.55 11.98
N ALA A 151 -4.16 11.21 12.31
CA ALA A 151 -3.13 10.63 13.18
C ALA A 151 -3.64 10.34 14.61
N ASP A 152 -4.66 11.08 15.05
CA ASP A 152 -5.25 11.04 16.39
C ASP A 152 -6.46 10.10 16.53
N GLU A 153 -6.85 9.38 15.48
CA GLU A 153 -7.97 8.43 15.60
C GLU A 153 -7.54 7.17 16.38
N PRO A 154 -8.15 6.86 17.54
CA PRO A 154 -7.83 5.65 18.28
C PRO A 154 -8.31 4.42 17.50
N PRO A 155 -7.56 3.31 17.47
CA PRO A 155 -7.96 2.10 16.74
C PRO A 155 -9.31 1.60 17.23
N LEU A 156 -10.30 1.59 16.33
CA LEU A 156 -11.62 1.04 16.60
C LEU A 156 -11.50 -0.46 16.91
N HIS A 157 -11.97 -0.84 18.10
CA HIS A 157 -12.08 -2.20 18.66
C HIS A 157 -10.82 -2.78 19.34
N GLN A 158 -10.59 -2.38 20.59
CA GLN A 158 -10.04 -3.31 21.58
C GLN A 158 -11.22 -4.04 22.25
N PRO A 159 -11.27 -5.39 22.30
CA PRO A 159 -12.25 -6.08 23.10
C PRO A 159 -12.03 -5.70 24.58
N ILE A 160 -13.06 -5.13 25.18
CA ILE A 160 -13.09 -4.80 26.61
C ILE A 160 -12.77 -6.08 27.38
N LYS A 161 -11.57 -6.15 28.00
CA LYS A 161 -11.26 -7.22 28.94
C LYS A 161 -12.24 -7.11 30.11
N PRO A 162 -13.02 -8.15 30.43
CA PRO A 162 -13.90 -8.10 31.58
C PRO A 162 -13.05 -7.96 32.85
N ARG A 163 -13.31 -6.89 33.62
CA ARG A 163 -12.73 -6.66 34.93
C ARG A 163 -13.39 -7.62 35.91
N VAL A 164 -12.79 -8.79 36.11
CA VAL A 164 -13.19 -9.70 37.19
C VAL A 164 -12.67 -9.13 38.51
N THR A 165 -13.55 -8.51 39.28
CA THR A 165 -13.32 -8.23 40.70
C THR A 165 -13.59 -9.50 41.49
N LEU A 166 -12.53 -10.18 41.94
CA LEU A 166 -12.63 -11.12 43.06
C LEU A 166 -12.79 -10.30 44.33
N ALA A 167 -13.98 -10.30 44.92
CA ALA A 167 -14.17 -9.95 46.31
C ALA A 167 -13.68 -11.14 47.16
N SER A 168 -12.79 -10.85 48.11
CA SER A 168 -12.35 -11.77 49.17
C SER A 168 -13.35 -11.80 50.31
#